data_AF-A0A1I7TRI5-F1
#
_entry.id   AF-A0A1I7TRI5-F1
#
_cell.length_a   1.000
_cell.length_b   1.000
_cell.length_c   1.000
_cell.angle_alpha   90.00
_cell.angle_beta   90.00
_cell.angle_gamma   90.00
#
_symmetry.space_group_name_H-M   'P 1'
#
loop_
_entity.id
_entity.type
_entity.pdbx_description
1 polymer ?
#
loop_
_entity_poly.entity_id
_entity_poly.type
_entity_poly.pdbx_seq_one_letter_code
_entity_poly.pdbx_strand_id
1 'polypeptide(L)'
;MSSSLRRSARNAARQKDSAVDKQIEEANQKVAALLENRKERQMNAERVKQEIAMFEAKRMEVEKCPVCIDFYNADDKLPRIISECGHSVCTSCIKTSVRVNSNNWRKAVIKVGCPLCRSKTEVVVYGFDVSMFRINKELRNYLRATADKQ
;
A
#
# COMPACT_ATOMS: atom_id res chain seq x y z
N MET A 1 74.61 -11.90 -33.06
CA MET A 1 73.69 -11.65 -31.92
C MET A 1 73.71 -12.86 -30.99
N SER A 2 74.02 -12.67 -29.70
CA SER A 2 74.27 -13.77 -28.75
C SER A 2 73.00 -14.55 -28.38
N SER A 3 73.16 -15.86 -28.12
CA SER A 3 72.09 -16.79 -27.71
C SER A 3 71.41 -16.38 -26.39
N SER A 4 72.14 -15.68 -25.52
CA SER A 4 71.67 -15.16 -24.24
C SER A 4 70.57 -14.10 -24.40
N LEU A 5 70.73 -13.16 -25.34
CA LEU A 5 69.73 -12.10 -25.60
C LEU A 5 68.39 -12.67 -26.08
N ARG A 6 68.41 -13.72 -26.92
CA ARG A 6 67.20 -14.40 -27.42
C ARG A 6 66.45 -15.20 -26.34
N ARG A 7 67.14 -15.64 -25.28
CA ARG A 7 66.52 -16.31 -24.12
C ARG A 7 65.86 -15.29 -23.20
N SER A 8 66.55 -14.17 -22.94
CA SER A 8 66.04 -13.08 -22.11
C SER A 8 64.75 -12.47 -22.68
N ALA A 9 64.71 -12.21 -23.99
CA ALA A 9 63.51 -11.70 -24.66
C ALA A 9 62.31 -12.66 -24.60
N ARG A 10 62.54 -13.98 -24.73
CA ARG A 10 61.47 -15.00 -24.61
C ARG A 10 60.93 -15.14 -23.20
N ASN A 11 61.80 -15.05 -22.19
CA ASN A 11 61.38 -15.08 -20.79
C ASN A 11 60.56 -13.83 -20.42
N ALA A 12 60.97 -12.65 -20.91
CA ALA A 12 60.22 -11.41 -20.72
C ALA A 12 58.84 -11.44 -21.40
N ALA A 13 58.73 -12.03 -22.60
CA ALA A 13 57.45 -12.23 -23.27
C ALA A 13 56.51 -13.16 -22.47
N ARG A 14 57.01 -14.33 -22.02
CA ARG A 14 56.24 -15.27 -21.17
C ARG A 14 55.79 -14.66 -19.84
N GLN A 15 56.63 -13.82 -19.22
CA GLN A 15 56.27 -13.11 -18.00
C GLN A 15 55.16 -12.09 -18.24
N LYS A 16 55.17 -11.40 -19.38
CA LYS A 16 54.09 -10.48 -19.77
C LYS A 16 52.79 -11.21 -20.06
N ASP A 17 52.84 -12.32 -20.81
CA ASP A 17 51.66 -13.13 -21.11
C ASP A 17 51.03 -13.68 -19.81
N SER A 18 51.85 -14.22 -18.90
CA SER A 18 51.38 -14.71 -17.60
C SER A 18 50.81 -13.60 -16.69
N ALA A 19 51.30 -12.37 -16.79
CA ALA A 19 50.76 -11.23 -16.04
C ALA A 19 49.39 -10.80 -16.59
N VAL A 20 49.21 -10.84 -17.91
CA VAL A 20 47.91 -10.54 -18.56
C VAL A 20 46.87 -11.60 -18.21
N ASP A 21 47.25 -12.89 -18.21
CA ASP A 21 46.34 -13.98 -17.85
C ASP A 21 45.78 -13.83 -16.42
N LYS A 22 46.65 -13.45 -15.46
CA LYS A 22 46.23 -13.17 -14.08
C LYS A 22 45.26 -11.99 -13.99
N GLN A 23 45.51 -10.93 -14.76
CA GLN A 23 44.60 -9.77 -14.80
C GLN A 23 43.23 -10.14 -15.36
N ILE A 24 43.17 -10.99 -16.38
CA ILE A 24 41.92 -11.49 -16.95
C ILE A 24 41.17 -12.34 -15.92
N GLU A 25 41.86 -13.21 -15.20
CA GLU A 25 41.25 -14.04 -14.15
C GLU A 25 40.68 -13.18 -13.01
N GLU A 26 41.44 -12.21 -12.52
CA GLU A 26 40.97 -11.24 -11.52
C GLU A 26 39.77 -10.43 -12.01
N ALA A 27 39.78 -10.00 -13.27
CA ALA A 27 38.67 -9.27 -13.88
C ALA A 27 37.41 -10.16 -13.96
N ASN A 28 37.56 -11.43 -14.37
CA ASN A 28 36.45 -12.38 -14.44
C ASN A 28 35.85 -12.66 -13.06
N GLN A 29 36.68 -12.82 -12.03
CA GLN A 29 36.22 -12.97 -10.64
C GLN A 29 35.45 -11.74 -10.17
N LYS A 30 35.94 -10.52 -10.46
CA LYS A 30 35.24 -9.26 -10.14
C LYS A 30 33.90 -9.15 -10.87
N VAL A 31 33.85 -9.50 -12.16
CA VAL A 31 32.62 -9.50 -12.95
C VAL A 31 31.61 -10.48 -12.37
N ALA A 32 32.02 -11.70 -12.02
CA ALA A 32 31.15 -12.68 -11.40
C ALA A 32 30.55 -12.17 -10.08
N ALA A 33 31.37 -11.57 -9.22
CA ALA A 33 30.90 -10.97 -7.96
C ALA A 33 29.91 -9.82 -8.18
N LEU A 34 30.15 -8.96 -9.17
CA LEU A 34 29.24 -7.86 -9.52
C LEU A 34 27.90 -8.36 -10.07
N LEU A 35 27.92 -9.42 -10.89
CA LEU A 35 26.69 -10.03 -11.40
C LEU A 35 25.84 -10.64 -10.28
N GLU A 36 26.47 -11.29 -9.31
CA GLU A 36 25.75 -11.85 -8.17
C GLU A 36 25.14 -10.76 -7.28
N ASN A 37 25.93 -9.72 -6.95
CA ASN A 37 25.42 -8.53 -6.25
C ASN A 37 24.26 -7.87 -7.00
N ARG A 38 24.31 -7.82 -8.34
CA ARG A 38 23.22 -7.28 -9.15
C ARG A 38 21.95 -8.12 -9.04
N LYS A 39 22.05 -9.44 -9.12
CA LYS A 39 20.90 -10.35 -8.96
C LYS A 39 20.26 -10.18 -7.58
N GLU A 40 21.07 -10.11 -6.54
CA GLU A 40 20.57 -9.89 -5.18
C GLU A 40 19.82 -8.56 -5.06
N ARG A 41 20.41 -7.46 -5.56
CA ARG A 41 19.75 -6.15 -5.61
C ARG A 41 18.45 -6.19 -6.40
N GLN A 42 18.41 -6.93 -7.52
CA GLN A 42 17.21 -7.07 -8.34
C GLN A 42 16.11 -7.83 -7.60
N MET A 43 16.43 -8.94 -6.93
CA MET A 43 15.47 -9.69 -6.12
C MET A 43 14.94 -8.84 -4.95
N ASN A 44 15.82 -8.08 -4.29
CA ASN A 44 15.43 -7.18 -3.22
C ASN A 44 14.52 -6.05 -3.72
N ALA A 45 14.83 -5.45 -4.86
CA ALA A 45 14.00 -4.42 -5.47
C ALA A 45 12.61 -4.95 -5.83
N GLU A 46 12.53 -6.17 -6.37
CA GLU A 46 11.24 -6.80 -6.70
C GLU A 46 10.43 -7.10 -5.44
N ARG A 47 11.06 -7.58 -4.37
CA ARG A 47 10.39 -7.77 -3.07
C ARG A 47 9.80 -6.46 -2.53
N VAL A 48 10.59 -5.39 -2.52
CA VAL A 48 10.13 -4.07 -2.07
C VAL A 48 8.97 -3.57 -2.95
N LYS A 49 9.04 -3.79 -4.26
CA LYS A 49 7.96 -3.43 -5.19
C LYS A 49 6.66 -4.17 -4.87
N GLN A 50 6.74 -5.47 -4.56
CA GLN A 50 5.58 -6.26 -4.16
C GLN A 50 4.98 -5.79 -2.83
N GLU A 51 5.83 -5.45 -1.85
CA GLU A 51 5.39 -4.88 -0.57
C GLU A 51 4.67 -3.55 -0.78
N ILE A 52 5.24 -2.63 -1.57
CA ILE A 52 4.61 -1.35 -1.91
C ILE A 52 3.24 -1.57 -2.55
N ALA A 53 3.13 -2.46 -3.54
CA ALA A 53 1.87 -2.76 -4.21
C ALA A 53 0.81 -3.30 -3.23
N MET A 54 1.21 -4.15 -2.28
CA MET A 54 0.32 -4.66 -1.23
C MET A 54 -0.17 -3.53 -0.31
N PHE A 55 0.71 -2.61 0.11
CA PHE A 55 0.32 -1.46 0.92
C PHE A 55 -0.60 -0.49 0.17
N GLU A 56 -0.36 -0.28 -1.13
CA GLU A 56 -1.23 0.56 -1.97
C GLU A 56 -2.62 -0.04 -2.14
N ALA A 57 -2.72 -1.36 -2.35
CA ALA A 57 -4.00 -2.05 -2.41
C ALA A 57 -4.78 -1.90 -1.10
N LYS A 58 -4.11 -2.13 0.04
CA LYS A 58 -4.71 -1.95 1.37
C LYS A 58 -5.14 -0.51 1.63
N ARG A 59 -4.35 0.47 1.19
CA ARG A 59 -4.73 1.88 1.25
C ARG A 59 -6.01 2.14 0.47
N MET A 60 -6.11 1.66 -0.76
CA MET A 60 -7.31 1.83 -1.58
C MET A 60 -8.56 1.23 -0.94
N GLU A 61 -8.44 0.10 -0.22
CA GLU A 61 -9.57 -0.49 0.52
C GLU A 61 -10.05 0.42 1.66
N VAL A 62 -9.13 1.05 2.39
CA VAL A 62 -9.46 1.95 3.51
C VAL A 62 -10.06 3.28 3.03
N GLU A 63 -9.63 3.77 1.88
CA GLU A 63 -10.11 5.03 1.30
C GLU A 63 -11.50 4.91 0.64
N LYS A 64 -12.02 3.70 0.49
CA LYS A 64 -13.31 3.42 -0.14
C LYS A 64 -14.38 3.01 0.87
N CYS A 65 -15.61 3.35 0.56
CA CYS A 65 -16.77 2.83 1.29
C CYS A 65 -16.93 1.34 1.00
N PRO A 66 -16.99 0.45 2.01
CA PRO A 66 -17.13 -1.00 1.79
C PRO A 66 -18.49 -1.42 1.22
N VAL A 67 -19.45 -0.49 1.14
CA VAL A 67 -20.80 -0.76 0.63
C VAL A 67 -20.94 -0.35 -0.84
N CYS A 68 -20.52 0.86 -1.21
CA CYS A 68 -20.64 1.35 -2.59
C CYS A 68 -19.34 1.33 -3.37
N ILE A 69 -18.20 1.01 -2.73
CA ILE A 69 -16.86 0.91 -3.33
C ILE A 69 -16.32 2.25 -3.88
N ASP A 70 -17.05 3.35 -3.69
CA ASP A 70 -16.59 4.71 -4.02
C ASP A 70 -15.61 5.24 -2.97
N PHE A 71 -14.69 6.10 -3.41
CA PHE A 71 -13.82 6.86 -2.51
C PHE A 71 -14.62 7.78 -1.59
N TYR A 72 -14.19 7.86 -0.33
CA TYR A 72 -14.71 8.85 0.60
C TYR A 72 -14.34 10.27 0.14
N ASN A 73 -15.21 11.24 0.41
CA ASN A 73 -14.99 12.65 0.10
C ASN A 73 -15.51 13.56 1.22
N ALA A 74 -15.36 14.87 1.06
CA ALA A 74 -15.75 15.86 2.06
C ALA A 74 -17.27 16.11 2.15
N ASP A 75 -18.05 15.56 1.21
CA ASP A 75 -19.46 15.85 1.03
C ASP A 75 -20.33 14.62 1.40
N ASP A 76 -21.09 14.09 0.43
CA ASP A 76 -22.04 12.99 0.64
C ASP A 76 -21.37 11.63 0.89
N LYS A 77 -20.06 11.54 0.67
CA LYS A 77 -19.27 10.34 0.96
C LYS A 77 -18.35 10.55 2.17
N LEU A 78 -18.75 11.35 3.16
CA LEU A 78 -18.03 11.39 4.44
C LEU A 78 -18.10 10.03 5.16
N PRO A 79 -16.98 9.49 5.69
CA PRO A 79 -16.97 8.24 6.45
C PRO A 79 -17.58 8.44 7.83
N ARG A 80 -18.62 7.67 8.14
CA ARG A 80 -19.34 7.73 9.41
C ARG A 80 -19.34 6.38 10.11
N ILE A 81 -19.17 6.41 11.43
CA ILE A 81 -19.01 5.25 12.30
C ILE A 81 -20.37 4.76 12.77
N ILE A 82 -20.62 3.46 12.64
CA ILE A 82 -21.74 2.78 13.31
C ILE A 82 -21.32 2.48 14.74
N SER A 83 -21.93 3.17 15.70
CA SER A 83 -21.48 3.22 17.11
C SER A 83 -21.32 1.86 17.79
N GLU A 84 -22.17 0.88 17.45
CA GLU A 84 -22.17 -0.45 18.11
C GLU A 84 -21.02 -1.36 17.66
N CYS A 85 -20.41 -1.11 16.50
CA CYS A 85 -19.38 -2.01 15.95
C CYS A 85 -18.14 -1.31 15.41
N GLY A 86 -18.13 0.02 15.35
CA GLY A 86 -16.96 0.80 14.91
C GLY A 86 -16.74 0.83 13.39
N HIS A 87 -17.48 0.02 12.61
CA HIS A 87 -17.33 0.04 11.16
C HIS A 87 -17.73 1.39 10.56
N SER A 88 -16.96 1.82 9.56
CA SER A 88 -17.20 3.06 8.84
C SER A 88 -17.86 2.80 7.49
N VAL A 89 -18.88 3.59 7.19
CA VAL A 89 -19.60 3.61 5.91
C VAL A 89 -19.91 5.05 5.52
N CYS A 90 -20.04 5.31 4.23
CA CYS A 90 -20.23 6.68 3.77
C CYS A 90 -21.63 7.22 4.12
N THR A 91 -21.74 8.54 4.22
CA THR A 91 -22.98 9.23 4.60
C THR A 91 -24.16 8.83 3.72
N SER A 92 -23.97 8.74 2.40
CA SER A 92 -25.02 8.29 1.48
C SER A 92 -25.50 6.86 1.77
N CYS A 93 -24.58 5.92 2.04
CA CYS A 93 -24.93 4.52 2.33
C CYS A 93 -25.63 4.36 3.67
N ILE A 94 -25.27 5.15 4.69
CA ILE A 94 -26.01 5.17 5.96
C ILE A 94 -27.45 5.63 5.73
N LYS A 95 -27.66 6.73 4.99
CA LYS A 95 -29.01 7.25 4.69
C LYS A 95 -29.89 6.18 4.04
N THR A 96 -29.35 5.41 3.09
CA THR A 96 -30.09 4.32 2.42
C THR A 96 -30.34 3.11 3.33
N SER A 97 -29.46 2.87 4.31
CA SER A 97 -29.57 1.70 5.21
C SER A 97 -30.56 1.92 6.36
N VAL A 98 -30.97 3.17 6.59
CA VAL A 98 -31.89 3.54 7.65
C VAL A 98 -33.32 3.13 7.28
N ARG A 99 -33.93 2.30 8.13
CA ARG A 99 -35.36 2.01 8.07
C ARG A 99 -36.05 2.80 9.17
N VAL A 100 -36.87 3.78 8.77
CA VAL A 100 -37.70 4.54 9.70
C VAL A 100 -39.00 3.76 9.91
N ASN A 101 -39.28 3.37 11.15
CA ASN A 101 -40.58 2.82 11.52
C ASN A 101 -41.41 3.95 12.16
N SER A 102 -42.31 4.56 11.37
CA SER A 102 -43.07 5.76 11.76
C SER A 102 -44.50 5.43 12.21
N ASN A 103 -44.69 4.37 13.00
CA ASN A 103 -46.01 4.05 13.55
C ASN A 103 -46.48 5.06 14.61
N ASN A 104 -45.64 6.00 15.04
CA ASN A 104 -45.99 7.06 15.97
C ASN A 104 -45.16 8.34 15.70
N TRP A 105 -45.81 9.40 15.18
CA TRP A 105 -45.18 10.69 14.81
C TRP A 105 -44.37 11.35 15.94
N ARG A 106 -44.71 11.05 17.21
CA ARG A 106 -44.06 11.66 18.39
C ARG A 106 -42.76 10.96 18.84
N LYS A 107 -42.43 9.78 18.30
CA LYS A 107 -41.26 9.00 18.71
C LYS A 107 -40.88 8.00 17.60
N ALA A 108 -39.94 8.38 16.74
CA ALA A 108 -39.42 7.47 15.72
C ALA A 108 -38.30 6.62 16.33
N VAL A 109 -38.38 5.30 16.15
CA VAL A 109 -37.26 4.40 16.45
C VAL A 109 -36.54 4.13 15.14
N ILE A 110 -35.27 4.52 15.09
CA ILE A 110 -34.42 4.28 13.94
C ILE A 110 -33.59 3.04 14.21
N LYS A 111 -33.73 2.07 13.31
CA LYS A 111 -32.92 0.85 13.34
C LYS A 111 -31.95 0.91 12.18
N VAL A 112 -30.66 0.86 12.50
CA VAL A 112 -29.59 0.75 11.50
C VAL A 112 -28.83 -0.53 11.77
N GLY A 113 -28.82 -1.43 10.78
CA GLY A 113 -27.95 -2.61 10.80
C GLY A 113 -26.63 -2.28 10.12
N CYS A 114 -25.52 -2.67 10.73
CA CYS A 114 -24.22 -2.59 10.07
C CYS A 114 -24.17 -3.53 8.85
N PRO A 115 -23.87 -3.03 7.64
CA PRO A 115 -23.79 -3.90 6.46
C PRO A 115 -22.59 -4.85 6.49
N LEU A 116 -21.58 -4.59 7.33
CA LEU A 116 -20.36 -5.42 7.43
C LEU A 116 -20.52 -6.57 8.43
N CYS A 117 -21.05 -6.30 9.62
CA CYS A 117 -21.09 -7.27 10.73
C CYS A 117 -22.50 -7.54 11.28
N ARG A 118 -23.53 -6.89 10.72
CA ARG A 118 -24.95 -7.03 11.11
C ARG A 118 -25.30 -6.62 12.54
N SER A 119 -24.38 -6.01 13.29
CA SER A 119 -24.68 -5.37 14.57
C SER A 119 -25.78 -4.32 14.38
N LYS A 120 -26.78 -4.33 15.26
CA LYS A 120 -27.95 -3.46 15.18
C LYS A 120 -27.77 -2.29 16.13
N THR A 121 -27.90 -1.08 15.63
CA THR A 121 -27.98 0.14 16.41
C THR A 121 -29.43 0.60 16.41
N GLU A 122 -30.01 0.74 17.60
CA GLU A 122 -31.34 1.33 17.78
C GLU A 122 -31.21 2.70 18.42
N VAL A 123 -31.68 3.73 17.74
CA VAL A 123 -31.66 5.11 18.26
C VAL A 123 -33.09 5.64 18.32
N VAL A 124 -33.51 6.09 19.49
CA VAL A 124 -34.81 6.71 19.72
C VAL A 124 -34.68 8.21 19.51
N VAL A 125 -35.39 8.76 18.52
CA VAL A 125 -35.18 10.15 18.09
C VAL A 125 -36.47 10.84 17.66
N TYR A 126 -36.48 12.16 17.72
CA TYR A 126 -37.53 13.03 17.19
C TYR A 126 -37.29 13.36 15.71
N GLY A 127 -36.97 12.34 14.90
CA GLY A 127 -36.62 12.47 13.47
C GLY A 127 -35.22 11.93 13.14
N PHE A 128 -35.01 11.52 11.88
CA PHE A 128 -33.70 11.02 11.43
C PHE A 128 -32.77 12.16 11.03
N ASP A 129 -31.62 12.25 11.69
CA ASP A 129 -30.49 13.07 11.25
C ASP A 129 -29.24 12.19 11.14
N VAL A 130 -28.61 12.20 9.96
CA VAL A 130 -27.36 11.46 9.72
C VAL A 130 -26.20 11.98 10.57
N SER A 131 -26.29 13.20 11.10
CA SER A 131 -25.33 13.80 12.04
C SER A 131 -25.14 12.95 13.31
N MET A 132 -26.12 12.12 13.66
CA MET A 132 -26.08 11.19 14.79
C MET A 132 -24.98 10.12 14.64
N PHE A 133 -24.61 9.79 13.41
CA PHE A 133 -23.48 8.91 13.12
C PHE A 133 -22.20 9.74 13.09
N ARG A 134 -21.35 9.52 14.09
CA ARG A 134 -20.08 10.25 14.26
C ARG A 134 -19.21 10.09 13.02
N ILE A 135 -18.63 11.19 12.55
CA ILE A 135 -17.63 11.15 11.47
C ILE A 135 -16.39 10.41 11.98
N ASN A 136 -15.84 9.50 11.18
CA ASN A 136 -14.53 8.92 11.44
C ASN A 136 -13.45 9.99 11.22
N LYS A 137 -13.09 10.69 12.29
CA LYS A 137 -12.13 11.80 12.25
C LYS A 137 -10.74 11.33 11.81
N GLU A 138 -10.31 10.15 12.26
CA GLU A 138 -9.00 9.59 11.87
C GLU A 138 -8.93 9.35 10.37
N LEU A 139 -9.94 8.67 9.82
CA LEU A 139 -9.99 8.42 8.38
C LEU A 139 -10.13 9.72 7.58
N ARG A 140 -10.93 10.68 8.06
CA ARG A 140 -11.05 12.01 7.42
C ARG A 140 -9.72 12.76 7.42
N ASN A 141 -8.99 12.75 8.53
CA ASN A 141 -7.71 13.44 8.65
C ASN A 141 -6.66 12.77 7.75
N TYR A 142 -6.66 11.44 7.71
CA TYR A 142 -5.83 10.66 6.80
C TYR A 142 -6.07 11.04 5.34
N LEU A 143 -7.33 11.02 4.89
CA LEU A 143 -7.72 11.36 3.51
C LEU A 143 -7.30 12.78 3.12
N ARG A 144 -7.35 13.74 4.06
CA ARG A 144 -6.87 15.10 3.84
C ARG A 144 -5.35 15.14 3.67
N ALA A 145 -4.62 14.48 4.57
CA ALA A 145 -3.17 14.45 4.53
C ALA A 145 -2.58 13.72 3.31
N THR A 146 -3.34 12.82 2.68
CA THR A 146 -2.93 12.12 1.45
C THR A 146 -3.34 12.84 0.17
N ALA A 147 -4.42 13.63 0.19
CA ALA A 147 -4.85 14.43 -0.97
C ALA A 147 -3.83 15.53 -1.34
N ASP A 148 -3.13 16.11 -0.36
CA ASP A 148 -2.12 17.17 -0.59
C ASP A 148 -0.80 16.65 -1.19
N LYS A 149 -0.67 15.35 -1.43
CA LYS A 149 0.56 14.70 -1.93
C LYS A 149 0.44 14.16 -3.36
N GLN A 150 -0.67 14.41 -4.05
CA GLN A 150 -0.91 14.00 -5.44
C GLN A 150 -0.65 15.14 -6.42
#